data_AF-A0A1H4V8K8-F1
#
_entry.id   AF-A0A1H4V8K8-F1
#
_cell.length_a   1.000
_cell.length_b   1.000
_cell.length_c   1.000
_cell.angle_alpha   90.00
_cell.angle_beta   90.00
_cell.angle_gamma   90.00
#
_symmetry.space_group_name_H-M   'P 1'
#
loop_
_entity.id
_entity.type
_entity.pdbx_description
1 polymer ?
#
loop_
_entity_poly.entity_id
_entity_poly.type
_entity_poly.pdbx_seq_one_letter_code
_entity_poly.pdbx_strand_id
1 'polypeptide(L)'
;MQIPESAIAPSTAELDVWKYIVALKDDDWEDWDAIPRDSRFNGARRGSVGRWNLRGLDGAPVDWSYADDEVVVLEVLDVPA
;
A
#
# COMPACT_ATOMS: atom_id res chain seq x y z
N MET A 1 -11.79 -15.13 4.37
CA MET A 1 -11.07 -13.89 4.02
C MET A 1 -10.98 -13.77 2.50
N GLN A 2 -11.63 -12.76 1.92
CA GLN A 2 -11.55 -12.43 0.49
C GLN A 2 -10.67 -11.20 0.35
N ILE A 3 -9.37 -11.41 0.09
CA ILE A 3 -8.46 -10.30 -0.21
C ILE A 3 -8.68 -9.89 -1.67
N PRO A 4 -8.92 -8.61 -1.98
CA PRO A 4 -9.11 -8.15 -3.34
C PRO A 4 -7.79 -8.23 -4.11
N GLU A 5 -7.91 -8.35 -5.43
CA GLU A 5 -6.75 -8.15 -6.31
C GLU A 5 -6.29 -6.70 -6.22
N SER A 6 -4.96 -6.51 -6.22
CA SER A 6 -4.39 -5.16 -6.25
C SER A 6 -4.58 -4.52 -7.63
N ALA A 7 -4.73 -3.20 -7.66
CA ALA A 7 -4.82 -2.43 -8.91
C ALA A 7 -3.59 -2.62 -9.82
N ILE A 8 -2.42 -2.84 -9.21
CA ILE A 8 -1.21 -3.36 -9.85
C ILE A 8 -0.57 -4.40 -8.92
N ALA A 9 0.26 -5.30 -9.44
CA ALA A 9 1.07 -6.15 -8.58
C ALA A 9 2.01 -5.26 -7.72
N PRO A 10 2.03 -5.40 -6.38
CA PRO A 10 2.91 -4.59 -5.54
C PRO A 10 4.38 -4.70 -5.97
N SER A 11 4.82 -5.89 -6.40
CA SER A 11 6.19 -6.12 -6.87
C SER A 11 6.58 -5.37 -8.16
N THR A 12 5.62 -4.84 -8.91
CA THR A 12 5.86 -4.06 -10.13
C THR A 12 5.69 -2.55 -9.92
N ALA A 13 5.43 -2.12 -8.68
CA ALA A 13 5.36 -0.70 -8.36
C ALA A 13 6.70 0.01 -8.61
N GLU A 14 6.61 1.26 -9.03
CA GLU A 14 7.75 2.14 -9.24
C GLU A 14 8.50 2.36 -7.92
N LEU A 15 9.82 2.36 -8.02
CA LEU A 15 10.70 2.41 -6.86
C LEU A 15 10.80 3.84 -6.34
N ASP A 16 10.67 3.99 -5.03
CA ASP A 16 10.85 5.20 -4.25
C ASP A 16 9.93 6.38 -4.66
N VAL A 17 8.78 6.07 -5.27
CA VAL A 17 7.73 7.04 -5.64
C VAL A 17 6.48 6.89 -4.78
N TRP A 18 6.06 7.99 -4.16
CA TRP A 18 4.89 8.07 -3.28
C TRP A 18 3.61 8.36 -4.06
N LYS A 19 3.15 7.36 -4.83
CA LYS A 19 1.97 7.48 -5.69
C LYS A 19 0.95 6.37 -5.51
N TYR A 20 1.02 5.62 -4.42
CA TYR A 20 0.20 4.44 -4.24
C TYR A 20 -0.64 4.59 -2.98
N ILE A 21 -1.96 4.44 -3.10
CA ILE A 21 -2.78 4.20 -1.90
C ILE A 21 -2.82 2.71 -1.68
N VAL A 22 -2.42 2.29 -0.49
CA VAL A 22 -2.31 0.89 -0.14
C VAL A 22 -3.03 0.55 1.15
N ALA A 23 -3.42 -0.71 1.25
CA ALA A 23 -3.89 -1.35 2.47
C ALA A 23 -2.94 -2.49 2.84
N LEU A 24 -2.91 -2.85 4.12
CA LEU A 24 -2.17 -4.00 4.62
C LEU A 24 -3.08 -5.22 4.62
N LYS A 25 -2.55 -6.36 4.20
CA LYS A 25 -3.21 -7.64 4.43
C LYS A 25 -3.14 -7.94 5.91
N ASP A 26 -4.30 -7.91 6.53
CA ASP A 26 -4.50 -8.17 7.94
C ASP A 26 -5.47 -9.35 8.04
N ASP A 27 -5.09 -10.36 8.82
CA ASP A 27 -5.85 -11.59 8.99
C ASP A 27 -7.15 -11.38 9.78
N ASP A 28 -7.28 -10.25 10.47
CA ASP A 28 -8.50 -9.82 11.16
C ASP A 28 -9.48 -9.06 10.25
N TRP A 29 -9.15 -8.84 8.97
CA TRP A 29 -10.06 -8.15 8.04
C TRP A 29 -11.15 -9.09 7.53
N GLU A 30 -12.29 -9.02 8.19
CA GLU A 30 -13.51 -9.72 7.80
C GLU A 30 -14.18 -9.12 6.54
N ASP A 31 -13.96 -7.82 6.24
CA ASP A 31 -14.59 -7.10 5.13
C ASP A 31 -13.61 -6.17 4.38
N TRP A 32 -13.35 -6.48 3.11
CA TRP A 32 -12.49 -5.70 2.21
C TRP A 32 -13.26 -4.75 1.29
N ASP A 33 -14.59 -4.85 1.22
CA ASP A 33 -15.41 -3.96 0.39
C ASP A 33 -15.52 -2.56 1.04
N ALA A 34 -15.21 -2.45 2.33
CA ALA A 34 -15.31 -1.22 3.11
C ALA A 34 -14.05 -0.89 3.94
N ILE A 35 -12.84 -1.03 3.37
CA ILE A 35 -11.57 -0.71 4.06
C ILE A 35 -11.64 0.71 4.67
N PRO A 36 -11.57 0.85 6.01
CA PRO A 36 -11.61 2.15 6.68
C PRO A 36 -10.52 3.08 6.19
N ARG A 37 -10.77 4.39 6.21
CA ARG A 37 -9.77 5.39 5.78
C ARG A 37 -8.48 5.30 6.60
N ASP A 38 -8.59 5.01 7.89
CA ASP A 38 -7.46 4.90 8.83
C ASP A 38 -6.61 3.63 8.58
N SER A 39 -7.11 2.71 7.76
CA SER A 39 -6.43 1.51 7.29
C SER A 39 -5.82 1.68 5.90
N ARG A 40 -5.77 2.91 5.38
CA ARG A 40 -5.18 3.27 4.08
C ARG A 40 -3.95 4.14 4.28
N PHE A 41 -2.93 3.88 3.47
CA PHE A 41 -1.64 4.55 3.56
C PHE A 41 -1.21 5.05 2.19
N ASN A 42 -0.43 6.13 2.15
CA ASN A 42 0.39 6.42 0.99
C ASN A 42 1.62 5.52 1.06
N GLY A 43 1.93 4.79 -0.01
CA GLY A 43 2.99 3.82 -0.08
C GLY A 43 4.01 4.14 -1.17
N ALA A 44 5.27 3.78 -0.91
CA ALA A 44 6.34 3.75 -1.91
C ALA A 44 7.16 2.46 -1.76
N ARG A 45 7.36 1.75 -2.88
CA ARG A 45 8.16 0.52 -2.91
C ARG A 45 9.65 0.86 -2.92
N ARG A 46 10.46 0.29 -2.04
CA ARG A 46 11.92 0.51 -1.98
C ARG A 46 12.68 -0.31 -3.01
N GLY A 47 13.68 0.33 -3.61
CA GLY A 47 14.39 -0.12 -4.81
C GLY A 47 15.22 -1.41 -4.79
N SER A 48 15.32 -2.14 -3.67
CA SER A 48 16.20 -3.33 -3.62
C SER A 48 15.66 -4.53 -2.83
N VAL A 49 14.54 -4.42 -2.13
CA VAL A 49 14.15 -5.45 -1.14
C VAL A 49 12.70 -5.93 -1.27
N GLY A 50 11.94 -5.45 -2.27
CA GLY A 50 10.51 -5.78 -2.37
C GLY A 50 9.74 -5.37 -1.12
N ARG A 51 10.14 -4.23 -0.53
CA ARG A 51 9.59 -3.68 0.70
C ARG A 51 8.92 -2.35 0.45
N TRP A 52 7.93 -2.00 1.26
CA TRP A 52 7.15 -0.78 1.16
C TRP A 52 7.39 0.11 2.38
N ASN A 53 7.65 1.38 2.14
CA ASN A 53 7.49 2.42 3.15
C ASN A 53 6.07 2.93 3.11
N LEU A 54 5.47 3.12 4.28
CA LEU A 54 4.13 3.68 4.39
C LEU A 54 4.15 5.03 5.11
N ARG A 55 3.18 5.86 4.79
CA ARG A 55 2.82 7.07 5.51
C ARG A 55 1.31 7.13 5.66
N GLY A 56 0.84 7.73 6.74
CA GLY A 56 -0.55 8.14 6.86
C GLY A 56 -0.94 9.02 5.67
N LEU A 57 -2.24 9.10 5.37
CA LEU A 57 -2.74 9.99 4.31
C LEU A 57 -2.49 11.48 4.61
N ASP A 58 -2.18 11.81 5.85
CA ASP A 58 -1.70 13.12 6.32
C ASP A 58 -0.19 13.33 6.12
N GLY A 59 0.54 12.31 5.66
CA GLY A 59 1.98 12.32 5.45
C GLY A 59 2.80 11.87 6.66
N ALA A 60 2.17 11.54 7.80
CA ALA A 60 2.90 11.07 8.98
C ALA A 60 3.63 9.75 8.69
N PRO A 61 4.89 9.58 9.13
CA PRO A 61 5.63 8.33 8.90
C PRO A 61 4.97 7.16 9.64
N VAL A 62 4.89 6.02 8.98
CA VAL A 62 4.56 4.73 9.61
C VAL A 62 5.85 3.93 9.68
N ASP A 63 6.25 3.53 10.90
CA ASP A 63 7.61 3.04 11.21
C ASP A 63 7.87 1.58 10.78
N TRP A 64 7.21 1.10 9.73
CA TRP A 64 7.12 -0.32 9.41
C TRP A 64 7.46 -0.56 7.92
N SER A 65 8.15 -1.67 7.66
CA SER A 65 8.65 -2.07 6.32
C SER A 65 7.97 -3.36 5.86
N TYR A 66 6.99 -3.23 4.97
CA TYR A 66 6.10 -4.33 4.57
C TYR A 66 6.55 -5.01 3.28
N ALA A 67 6.42 -6.32 3.17
CA ALA A 67 6.73 -7.07 1.94
C ALA A 67 5.67 -6.86 0.86
N ASP A 68 6.04 -7.12 -0.40
CA ASP A 68 5.13 -7.06 -1.55
C ASP A 68 3.88 -7.95 -1.36
N ASP A 69 3.98 -9.05 -0.62
CA ASP A 69 2.87 -9.97 -0.35
C ASP A 69 2.03 -9.58 0.88
N GLU A 70 2.43 -8.57 1.65
CA GLU A 70 1.68 -8.00 2.78
C GLU A 70 0.86 -6.77 2.38
N VAL A 71 1.02 -6.29 1.14
CA VAL A 71 0.43 -5.05 0.65
C VAL A 71 -0.62 -5.33 -0.42
N VAL A 72 -1.69 -4.54 -0.40
CA VAL A 72 -2.66 -4.44 -1.49
C VAL A 72 -2.65 -3.01 -2.02
N VAL A 73 -2.39 -2.84 -3.31
CA VAL A 73 -2.48 -1.52 -3.96
C VAL A 73 -3.94 -1.25 -4.30
N LEU A 74 -4.53 -0.24 -3.69
CA LEU A 74 -5.92 0.17 -3.90
C LEU A 74 -6.04 1.17 -5.06
N GLU A 75 -5.08 2.08 -5.18
CA GLU A 75 -5.11 3.17 -6.16
C GLU A 75 -3.68 3.60 -6.57
N VAL A 76 -3.54 4.05 -7.82
CA VAL A 76 -2.33 4.74 -8.30
C VAL A 76 -2.70 6.21 -8.52
N LEU A 77 -2.05 7.10 -7.80
CA LEU A 77 -2.24 8.54 -7.89
C LEU A 77 -1.47 9.08 -9.10
N ASP A 78 -2.13 9.94 -9.88
CA ASP A 78 -1.43 10.74 -10.89
C ASP A 78 -0.59 11.81 -10.18
N VAL A 79 0.72 11.62 -10.16
CA VAL A 79 1.66 12.66 -9.70
C VAL A 79 2.07 13.46 -10.92
N PRO A 80 1.80 14.78 -10.97
CA PRO A 80 2.27 15.62 -12.07
C PRO A 80 3.80 15.59 -12.12
N ALA A 81 4.34 15.49 -13.34
CA ALA A 81 5.78 15.41 -13.64
C ALA A 81 6.56 16.64 -13.19
#